data_AF-A0A261UEG8-F1
#
_entry.id   AF-A0A261UEG8-F1
#
_cell.length_a   1.000
_cell.length_b   1.000
_cell.length_c   1.000
_cell.angle_alpha   90.00
_cell.angle_beta   90.00
_cell.angle_gamma   90.00
#
_symmetry.space_group_name_H-M   'P 1'
#
loop_
_entity.id
_entity.type
_entity.pdbx_description
1 polymer ?
#
loop_
_entity_poly.entity_id
_entity_poly.type
_entity_poly.pdbx_seq_one_letter_code
_entity_poly.pdbx_strand_id
1 'polypeptide(L)'
;MSNMPITITDEAVTVAGVTIPHNERPWRSATNRHTNTDGTSWGWIDGATGHVCWSDNERFNRAAASAAVTAHNKWLEDCQPLPIKIIKAKQQYEQALTTFNAINSKHSHALADMNKARLVLAALREQRKSEAA
;
A
#
# COMPACT_ATOMS: atom_id res chain seq x y z
N MET A 1 -1.70 11.53 -15.74
CA MET A 1 -2.79 10.90 -14.97
C MET A 1 -3.90 11.92 -14.87
N SER A 2 -4.98 11.78 -15.65
CA SER A 2 -6.13 12.69 -15.56
C SER A 2 -6.74 12.56 -14.17
N ASN A 3 -6.90 13.69 -13.48
CA ASN A 3 -7.50 13.73 -12.16
C ASN A 3 -8.99 13.38 -12.31
N MET A 4 -9.37 12.13 -12.01
CA MET A 4 -10.77 11.72 -12.06
C MET A 4 -11.51 12.38 -10.89
N PRO A 5 -12.61 13.11 -11.11
CA PRO A 5 -13.39 13.68 -10.02
C PRO A 5 -14.01 12.55 -9.19
N ILE A 6 -13.74 12.60 -7.88
CA ILE A 6 -14.30 11.71 -6.87
C ILE A 6 -15.15 12.59 -5.95
N THR A 7 -16.42 12.25 -5.79
CA THR A 7 -17.31 12.89 -4.81
C THR A 7 -17.65 11.87 -3.73
N ILE A 8 -17.47 12.23 -2.47
CA ILE A 8 -17.75 11.36 -1.32
C ILE A 8 -18.78 12.08 -0.46
N THR A 9 -19.89 11.40 -0.16
CA THR A 9 -20.89 11.84 0.81
C THR A 9 -20.99 10.82 1.94
N ASP A 10 -21.79 11.12 2.97
CA ASP A 10 -22.04 10.14 4.05
C ASP A 10 -22.81 8.89 3.55
N GLU A 11 -23.47 9.00 2.39
CA GLU A 11 -24.36 7.98 1.85
C GLU A 11 -23.72 7.16 0.71
N ALA A 12 -22.86 7.78 -0.11
CA ALA A 12 -22.31 7.14 -1.30
C ALA A 12 -20.97 7.74 -1.76
N VAL A 13 -20.26 6.97 -2.58
CA VAL A 13 -19.11 7.43 -3.37
C VAL A 13 -19.49 7.51 -4.85
N THR A 14 -19.15 8.62 -5.50
CA THR A 14 -19.33 8.81 -6.94
C THR A 14 -18.00 8.98 -7.65
N VAL A 15 -17.69 8.11 -8.61
CA VAL A 15 -16.47 8.16 -9.43
C VAL A 15 -16.81 7.91 -10.89
N ALA A 16 -16.28 8.73 -11.80
CA ALA A 16 -16.52 8.63 -13.24
C ALA A 16 -18.01 8.55 -13.65
N GLY A 17 -18.89 9.19 -12.86
CA GLY A 17 -20.34 9.21 -13.07
C GLY A 17 -21.11 8.00 -12.50
N VAL A 18 -20.42 7.05 -11.85
CA VAL A 18 -21.04 5.90 -11.17
C VAL A 18 -21.12 6.20 -9.67
N THR A 19 -22.32 6.17 -9.12
CA THR A 19 -22.61 6.35 -7.69
C THR A 19 -22.84 4.99 -7.03
N ILE A 20 -22.11 4.70 -5.97
CA ILE A 20 -22.19 3.44 -5.24
C ILE A 20 -22.47 3.76 -3.77
N PRO A 21 -23.61 3.31 -3.21
CA PRO A 21 -23.93 3.51 -1.80
C PRO A 21 -22.89 2.88 -0.87
N HIS A 22 -22.59 3.55 0.25
CA HIS A 22 -21.77 2.97 1.30
C HIS A 22 -22.51 1.81 2.00
N ASN A 23 -21.73 0.94 2.62
CA ASN A 23 -22.18 -0.15 3.48
C ASN A 23 -21.06 -0.47 4.49
N GLU A 24 -21.32 -1.39 5.42
CA GLU A 24 -20.39 -1.71 6.52
C GLU A 24 -19.24 -2.66 6.12
N ARG A 25 -19.16 -3.07 4.85
CA ARG A 25 -18.20 -4.09 4.40
C ARG A 25 -17.07 -3.46 3.59
N PRO A 26 -15.80 -3.79 3.87
CA PRO A 26 -14.71 -3.30 3.06
C PRO A 26 -14.87 -3.78 1.61
N TRP A 27 -14.57 -2.90 0.67
CA TRP A 27 -14.64 -3.20 -0.75
C TRP A 27 -13.29 -3.66 -1.28
N ARG A 28 -13.36 -4.46 -2.34
CA ARG A 28 -12.18 -4.89 -3.10
C ARG A 28 -12.51 -4.91 -4.58
N SER A 29 -11.63 -4.33 -5.40
CA SER A 29 -11.70 -4.51 -6.85
C SER A 29 -11.21 -5.92 -7.22
N ALA A 30 -12.09 -6.73 -7.78
CA ALA A 30 -11.78 -8.01 -8.40
C ALA A 30 -11.68 -7.86 -9.92
N THR A 31 -10.90 -8.73 -10.58
CA THR A 31 -10.72 -8.75 -12.04
C THR A 31 -11.13 -10.11 -12.56
N ASN A 32 -11.89 -10.14 -13.65
CA ASN A 32 -12.22 -11.39 -14.31
C ASN A 32 -10.97 -11.99 -14.96
N ARG A 33 -10.87 -13.32 -14.95
CA ARG A 33 -9.81 -14.06 -15.63
C ARG A 33 -9.91 -13.96 -17.16
N HIS A 34 -11.12 -13.84 -17.69
CA HIS A 34 -11.37 -13.70 -19.12
C HIS A 34 -11.60 -12.23 -19.48
N THR A 35 -11.00 -11.80 -20.58
CA THR A 35 -11.25 -10.48 -21.17
C THR A 35 -12.59 -10.46 -21.90
N ASN A 36 -13.05 -9.26 -22.23
CA ASN A 36 -14.12 -9.06 -23.21
C ASN A 36 -13.68 -9.58 -24.60
N THR A 37 -14.63 -9.67 -25.54
CA THR A 37 -14.36 -10.08 -26.93
C THR A 37 -13.39 -9.15 -27.66
N ASP A 38 -13.33 -7.88 -27.25
CA ASP A 38 -12.37 -6.88 -27.75
C ASP A 38 -10.98 -6.97 -27.09
N GLY A 39 -10.78 -7.93 -26.18
CA GLY A 39 -9.52 -8.12 -25.45
C GLY A 39 -9.36 -7.23 -24.21
N THR A 40 -10.34 -6.36 -23.90
CA THR A 40 -10.25 -5.48 -22.73
C THR A 40 -10.55 -6.21 -21.42
N SER A 41 -9.88 -5.79 -20.35
CA SER A 41 -10.12 -6.35 -19.02
C SER A 41 -11.43 -5.82 -18.44
N TRP A 42 -12.07 -6.64 -17.62
CA TRP A 42 -13.24 -6.25 -16.84
C TRP A 42 -13.23 -6.94 -15.48
N GLY A 43 -14.06 -6.45 -14.57
CA GLY A 43 -14.16 -6.99 -13.22
C GLY A 43 -15.35 -6.42 -12.47
N TRP A 44 -15.32 -6.60 -11.15
CA TRP A 44 -16.37 -6.13 -10.24
C TRP A 44 -15.77 -5.61 -8.94
N ILE A 45 -16.56 -4.88 -8.17
CA ILE A 45 -16.23 -4.48 -6.81
C ILE A 45 -16.92 -5.47 -5.86
N ASP A 46 -16.12 -6.34 -5.26
CA ASP A 46 -16.56 -7.24 -4.21
C ASP A 46 -16.84 -6.44 -2.92
N GLY A 47 -17.90 -6.83 -2.21
CA GLY A 47 -18.41 -6.11 -1.04
C GLY A 47 -19.34 -4.92 -1.34
N ALA A 48 -19.34 -4.37 -2.57
CA ALA A 48 -20.23 -3.26 -2.93
C ALA A 48 -21.69 -3.70 -3.10
N THR A 49 -22.62 -2.82 -2.73
CA THR A 49 -24.05 -3.02 -3.03
C THR A 49 -24.32 -2.86 -4.52
N GLY A 50 -25.19 -3.70 -5.09
CA GLY A 50 -25.68 -3.54 -6.46
C GLY A 50 -24.79 -4.12 -7.56
N HIS A 51 -23.89 -5.05 -7.25
CA HIS A 51 -23.07 -5.79 -8.23
C HIS A 51 -22.32 -4.87 -9.21
N VAL A 52 -21.56 -3.93 -8.67
CA VAL A 52 -20.86 -2.92 -9.49
C VAL A 52 -19.75 -3.57 -10.32
N CYS A 53 -19.88 -3.51 -11.64
CA CYS A 53 -18.88 -3.96 -12.60
C CYS A 53 -18.08 -2.78 -13.17
N TRP A 54 -16.86 -3.06 -13.63
CA TRP A 54 -16.00 -2.11 -14.33
C TRP A 54 -15.36 -2.77 -15.56
N SER A 55 -15.01 -1.96 -16.56
CA SER A 55 -14.26 -2.45 -17.72
C SER A 55 -13.34 -1.37 -18.28
N ASP A 56 -12.18 -1.78 -18.79
CA ASP A 56 -11.16 -0.84 -19.29
C ASP A 56 -11.56 -0.16 -20.62
N ASN A 57 -12.62 -0.63 -21.28
CA ASN A 57 -13.25 0.07 -22.41
C ASN A 57 -14.33 1.09 -21.99
N GLU A 58 -14.69 1.15 -20.71
CA GLU A 58 -15.71 2.05 -20.18
C GLU A 58 -15.10 3.23 -19.40
N ARG A 59 -15.92 4.25 -19.14
CA ARG A 59 -15.52 5.37 -18.26
C ARG A 59 -15.22 4.89 -16.85
N PHE A 60 -16.02 3.96 -16.34
CA PHE A 60 -15.80 3.30 -15.07
C PHE A 60 -14.89 2.08 -15.27
N ASN A 61 -13.61 2.38 -15.45
CA ASN A 61 -12.54 1.40 -15.66
C ASN A 61 -11.87 0.95 -14.36
N ARG A 62 -10.83 0.12 -14.46
CA ARG A 62 -10.09 -0.39 -13.29
C ARG A 62 -9.59 0.72 -12.37
N ALA A 63 -9.11 1.83 -12.93
CA ALA A 63 -8.60 2.94 -12.13
C ALA A 63 -9.74 3.65 -11.37
N ALA A 64 -10.89 3.87 -12.02
CA ALA A 64 -12.08 4.42 -11.39
C ALA A 64 -12.63 3.50 -10.28
N ALA A 65 -12.69 2.19 -10.54
CA ALA A 65 -13.10 1.19 -9.56
C ALA A 65 -12.15 1.17 -8.35
N SER A 66 -10.84 1.19 -8.59
CA SER A 66 -9.84 1.27 -7.51
C SER A 66 -10.00 2.53 -6.67
N ALA A 67 -10.27 3.68 -7.30
CA ALA A 67 -10.50 4.94 -6.61
C ALA A 67 -11.77 4.90 -5.74
N ALA A 68 -12.86 4.33 -6.26
CA ALA A 68 -14.11 4.13 -5.51
C ALA A 68 -13.90 3.23 -4.29
N VAL A 69 -13.17 2.12 -4.46
CA VAL A 69 -12.80 1.20 -3.37
C VAL A 69 -11.98 1.92 -2.29
N THR A 70 -10.95 2.67 -2.68
CA THR A 70 -10.11 3.41 -1.73
C THR A 70 -10.92 4.45 -0.96
N ALA A 71 -11.77 5.21 -1.65
CA ALA A 71 -12.63 6.22 -1.03
C ALA A 71 -13.62 5.61 -0.03
N HIS A 72 -14.30 4.52 -0.41
CA HIS A 72 -15.20 3.80 0.47
C HIS A 72 -14.49 3.22 1.70
N ASN A 73 -13.36 2.54 1.51
CA ASN A 73 -12.62 1.96 2.63
C ASN A 73 -12.06 3.02 3.57
N LYS A 74 -11.73 4.21 3.05
CA LYS A 74 -11.36 5.36 3.88
C LYS A 74 -12.55 5.87 4.69
N TRP A 75 -13.72 6.02 4.07
CA TRP A 75 -14.96 6.38 4.77
C TRP A 75 -15.26 5.39 5.91
N LEU A 76 -15.13 4.07 5.65
CA LEU A 76 -15.30 3.04 6.68
C LEU A 76 -14.35 3.21 7.86
N GLU A 77 -13.08 3.56 7.61
CA GLU A 77 -12.11 3.83 8.67
C GLU A 77 -12.49 5.10 9.45
N ASP A 78 -12.92 6.14 8.74
CA ASP A 78 -13.31 7.42 9.32
C ASP A 78 -14.60 7.30 10.18
N CYS A 79 -15.51 6.40 9.85
CA CYS A 79 -16.71 6.10 10.65
C CYS A 79 -16.44 5.31 11.94
N GLN A 80 -15.25 4.73 12.13
CA GLN A 80 -14.98 3.93 13.32
C GLN A 80 -14.99 4.75 14.62
N PRO A 81 -15.47 4.17 15.73
CA PRO A 81 -15.37 4.80 17.04
C PRO A 81 -13.91 5.09 17.43
N LEU A 82 -13.69 6.23 18.09
CA LEU A 82 -12.35 6.66 18.52
C LEU A 82 -11.56 5.59 19.30
N PRO A 83 -12.15 4.80 20.23
CA PRO A 83 -11.41 3.74 20.92
C PRO A 83 -10.81 2.70 19.96
N ILE A 84 -11.53 2.32 18.91
CA ILE A 84 -11.05 1.35 17.90
C ILE A 84 -9.89 1.94 17.11
N LYS A 85 -9.99 3.22 16.71
CA LYS A 85 -8.90 3.94 16.04
C LYS A 85 -7.64 3.99 16.91
N ILE A 86 -7.79 4.25 18.21
CA ILE A 86 -6.65 4.26 19.16
C ILE A 86 -6.01 2.86 19.26
N ILE A 87 -6.81 1.80 19.36
CA ILE A 87 -6.30 0.42 19.42
C ILE A 87 -5.50 0.08 18.17
N LYS A 88 -6.03 0.38 16.97
CA LYS A 88 -5.34 0.18 15.70
C LYS A 88 -4.03 0.96 15.62
N ALA A 89 -4.04 2.24 16.01
CA ALA A 89 -2.86 3.08 16.01
C ALA A 89 -1.75 2.54 16.93
N LYS A 90 -2.11 2.01 18.11
CA LYS A 90 -1.16 1.35 19.03
C LYS A 90 -0.54 0.11 18.39
N GLN A 91 -1.36 -0.76 17.80
CA GLN A 91 -0.87 -1.96 17.12
C GLN A 91 0.09 -1.63 15.97
N GLN A 92 -0.25 -0.63 15.14
CA GLN A 92 0.62 -0.17 14.06
C GLN A 92 1.94 0.40 14.59
N TYR A 93 1.89 1.17 15.68
CA TYR A 93 3.08 1.69 16.34
C TYR A 93 4.00 0.58 16.86
N GLU A 94 3.44 -0.42 17.55
CA GLU A 94 4.20 -1.56 18.09
C GLU A 94 4.86 -2.38 16.98
N GLN A 95 4.16 -2.62 15.88
CA GLN A 95 4.69 -3.29 14.69
C GLN A 95 5.84 -2.48 14.09
N ALA A 96 5.64 -1.17 13.87
CA ALA A 96 6.66 -0.28 13.32
C ALA A 96 7.90 -0.22 14.23
N LEU A 97 7.71 -0.15 15.54
CA LEU A 97 8.79 -0.16 16.53
C LEU A 97 9.59 -1.47 16.48
N THR A 98 8.90 -2.60 16.36
CA THR A 98 9.54 -3.92 16.22
C THR A 98 10.39 -3.99 14.95
N THR A 99 9.85 -3.54 13.81
CA THR A 99 10.59 -3.47 12.54
C THR A 99 11.79 -2.53 12.64
N PHE A 100 11.62 -1.35 13.23
CA PHE A 100 12.69 -0.39 13.44
C PHE A 100 13.83 -0.99 14.27
N ASN A 101 13.52 -1.62 15.40
CA ASN A 101 14.52 -2.26 16.25
C ASN A 101 15.28 -3.37 15.52
N ALA A 102 14.59 -4.18 14.72
CA ALA A 102 15.22 -5.22 13.91
C ALA A 102 16.17 -4.64 12.85
N ILE A 103 15.78 -3.56 12.17
CA ILE A 103 16.63 -2.85 11.21
C ILE A 103 17.83 -2.22 11.91
N ASN A 104 17.62 -1.57 13.06
CA ASN A 104 18.68 -0.91 13.81
C ASN A 104 19.72 -1.90 14.32
N SER A 105 19.28 -3.08 14.77
CA SER A 105 20.18 -4.19 15.14
C SER A 105 21.04 -4.62 13.95
N LYS A 106 20.44 -4.88 12.78
CA LYS A 106 21.16 -5.21 11.54
C LYS A 106 22.16 -4.12 11.13
N HIS A 107 21.74 -2.86 11.20
CA HIS A 107 22.60 -1.72 10.90
C HIS A 107 23.82 -1.68 11.85
N SER A 108 23.61 -1.89 13.15
CA SER A 108 24.70 -1.92 14.13
C SER A 108 25.74 -3.00 13.82
N HIS A 109 25.29 -4.19 13.40
CA HIS A 109 26.16 -5.31 13.05
C HIS A 109 26.94 -5.01 11.77
N ALA A 110 26.27 -4.52 10.73
CA ALA A 110 26.91 -4.12 9.49
C ALA A 110 27.98 -3.03 9.72
N LEU A 111 27.72 -2.08 10.62
CA LEU A 111 28.68 -1.04 11.00
C LEU A 111 29.90 -1.63 11.72
N ALA A 112 29.70 -2.58 12.63
CA ALA A 112 30.79 -3.27 13.31
C ALA A 112 31.67 -4.06 12.32
N ASP A 113 31.06 -4.78 11.39
CA ASP A 113 31.75 -5.54 10.34
C ASP A 113 32.55 -4.62 9.41
N MET A 114 31.96 -3.49 9.01
CA MET A 114 32.63 -2.49 8.18
C MET A 114 33.86 -1.90 8.90
N ASN A 115 33.73 -1.59 10.20
CA ASN A 115 34.85 -1.10 11.00
C ASN A 115 35.95 -2.15 11.16
N LYS A 116 35.59 -3.42 11.38
CA LYS A 116 36.54 -4.53 11.43
C LYS A 116 37.29 -4.70 10.12
N ALA A 117 36.57 -4.71 8.99
CA ALA A 117 37.18 -4.78 7.66
C ALA A 117 38.12 -3.58 7.39
N ARG A 118 37.73 -2.38 7.81
CA ARG A 118 38.56 -1.17 7.70
C ARG A 118 39.88 -1.30 8.47
N LEU A 119 39.85 -1.84 9.69
CA LEU A 119 41.05 -2.06 10.48
C LEU A 119 41.98 -3.10 9.84
N VAL A 120 41.42 -4.21 9.34
CA VAL A 120 42.19 -5.24 8.61
C VAL A 120 42.85 -4.64 7.37
N LEU A 121 42.12 -3.86 6.57
CA LEU A 121 42.67 -3.18 5.40
C LEU A 121 43.80 -2.21 5.76
N ALA A 122 43.67 -1.48 6.86
CA ALA A 122 44.73 -0.58 7.34
C ALA A 122 45.99 -1.36 7.73
N ALA A 123 45.84 -2.46 8.49
CA ALA A 123 46.96 -3.31 8.89
C ALA A 123 47.70 -3.93 7.69
N LEU A 124 46.97 -4.46 6.71
CA LEU A 124 47.56 -5.02 5.48
C LEU A 124 48.32 -3.97 4.66
N ARG A 125 47.82 -2.73 4.63
CA ARG A 125 48.51 -1.63 3.94
C ARG A 125 49.84 -1.27 4.61
N GLU A 126 49.91 -1.30 5.93
CA GLU A 126 51.15 -1.04 6.66
C GLU A 126 52.15 -2.19 6.48
N GLN A 127 51.72 -3.46 6.56
CA GLN A 127 52.58 -4.62 6.28
C GLN A 127 53.21 -4.54 4.88
N ARG A 128 52.40 -4.20 3.87
CA ARG A 128 52.90 -4.04 2.49
C ARG A 128 53.95 -2.93 2.36
N LYS A 129 53.84 -1.83 3.12
CA LYS A 129 54.85 -0.76 3.11
C LYS A 129 56.16 -1.23 3.73
N SER A 130 56.11 -1.99 4.83
CA SER A 130 57.32 -2.52 5.47
C SER A 130 58.05 -3.57 4.64
N GLU A 131 57.35 -4.34 3.79
CA GLU A 131 57.97 -5.32 2.89
C GLU A 131 58.65 -4.67 1.67
N ALA A 132 58.30 -3.43 1.34
CA ALA A 132 58.83 -2.70 0.19
C ALA A 132 60.01 -1.77 0.54
N ALA A 133 60.39 -1.67 1.82
CA ALA A 133 61.49 -0.88 2.35
C ALA A 133 62.70 -1.79 2.66
#